data_AF-A0A4Z1BFY7-F1
#
_entry.id   AF-A0A4Z1BFY7-F1
#
_cell.length_a   1.000
_cell.length_b   1.000
_cell.length_c   1.000
_cell.angle_alpha   90.00
_cell.angle_beta   90.00
_cell.angle_gamma   90.00
#
_symmetry.space_group_name_H-M   'P 1'
#
loop_
_entity.id
_entity.type
_entity.pdbx_description
1 polymer ?
#
loop_
_entity_poly.entity_id
_entity_poly.type
_entity_poly.pdbx_seq_one_letter_code
_entity_poly.pdbx_strand_id
1 'polypeptide(L)'
;MEKKIRTGLIDDHQLFLDGLKRLIEQENDFKIVYSTTKAINLLDKLNDLFIDILIVDISMPDVNGLGLIHKIKNHRFIGKIIVLSSYANNIDKSCVDAVLLKEVAKNELFDTIRSVHYETYKKKDRLLDSSIIYFFF
;
A
#
# COMPACT_ATOMS: atom_id res chain seq x y z
N MET A 1 3.72 -25.19 0.11
CA MET A 1 2.79 -24.06 0.23
C MET A 1 3.51 -22.83 -0.27
N GLU A 2 2.92 -22.11 -1.22
CA GLU A 2 3.49 -20.83 -1.66
C GLU A 2 3.49 -19.82 -0.50
N LYS A 3 4.54 -19.00 -0.44
CA LYS A 3 4.71 -18.00 0.62
C LYS A 3 3.75 -16.83 0.34
N LYS A 4 2.79 -16.62 1.24
CA LYS A 4 1.84 -15.50 1.15
C LYS A 4 2.52 -14.15 1.36
N ILE A 5 2.11 -13.13 0.62
CA ILE A 5 2.51 -11.73 0.78
C ILE A 5 1.90 -11.20 2.08
N ARG A 6 2.75 -10.82 3.04
CA ARG A 6 2.33 -10.31 4.35
C ARG A 6 2.01 -8.83 4.24
N THR A 7 0.75 -8.49 4.37
CA THR A 7 0.25 -7.12 4.16
C THR A 7 -0.11 -6.47 5.48
N GLY A 8 0.40 -5.26 5.70
CA GLY A 8 -0.04 -4.34 6.76
C GLY A 8 -0.93 -3.25 6.19
N LEU A 9 -1.96 -2.84 6.92
CA LEU A 9 -2.91 -1.81 6.48
C LEU A 9 -2.98 -0.65 7.49
N ILE A 10 -3.02 0.58 7.00
CA ILE A 10 -3.37 1.74 7.83
C ILE A 10 -4.27 2.70 7.06
N ASP A 11 -5.40 3.04 7.68
CA ASP A 11 -6.41 3.98 7.19
C ASP A 11 -7.27 4.40 8.39
N ASP A 12 -7.54 5.69 8.56
CA ASP A 12 -8.32 6.21 9.69
C ASP A 12 -9.81 5.85 9.61
N HIS A 13 -10.27 5.37 8.45
CA HIS A 13 -11.63 4.91 8.23
C HIS A 13 -11.76 3.40 8.46
N GLN A 14 -12.27 3.02 9.64
CA GLN A 14 -12.51 1.62 10.02
C GLN A 14 -13.29 0.82 8.97
N LEU A 15 -14.34 1.40 8.38
CA LEU A 15 -15.17 0.73 7.36
C LEU A 15 -14.37 0.40 6.10
N PHE A 16 -13.46 1.28 5.67
CA PHE A 16 -12.60 1.04 4.52
C PHE A 16 -11.58 -0.06 4.81
N LEU A 17 -10.95 -0.04 6.00
CA LEU A 17 -10.07 -1.12 6.43
C LEU A 17 -10.77 -2.48 6.39
N ASP A 18 -11.99 -2.59 6.91
CA ASP A 18 -12.71 -3.85 6.96
C ASP A 18 -13.14 -4.33 5.57
N GLY A 19 -13.50 -3.41 4.67
CA GLY A 19 -13.72 -3.71 3.25
C GLY A 19 -12.44 -4.22 2.56
N LEU A 20 -11.32 -3.52 2.75
CA LEU A 20 -10.04 -3.90 2.16
C LEU A 20 -9.54 -5.24 2.71
N LYS A 21 -9.73 -5.51 4.00
CA LYS A 21 -9.41 -6.82 4.59
C LYS A 21 -10.16 -7.94 3.91
N ARG A 22 -11.48 -7.80 3.78
CA ARG A 22 -12.32 -8.79 3.11
C ARG A 22 -11.88 -9.05 1.67
N LEU A 23 -11.51 -8.01 0.94
CA LEU A 23 -11.02 -8.15 -0.43
C LEU A 23 -9.69 -8.90 -0.48
N ILE A 24 -8.77 -8.60 0.43
CA ILE A 24 -7.44 -9.26 0.50
C ILE A 24 -7.58 -10.73 0.95
N GLU A 25 -8.48 -11.02 1.88
CA GLU A 25 -8.73 -12.39 2.37
C GLU A 25 -9.30 -13.32 1.30
N GLN A 26 -9.91 -12.79 0.24
CA GLN A 26 -10.35 -13.57 -0.92
C GLN A 26 -9.19 -14.02 -1.82
N GLU A 27 -8.01 -13.43 -1.68
CA GLU A 27 -6.85 -13.74 -2.51
C GLU A 27 -5.92 -14.73 -1.76
N ASN A 28 -5.67 -15.89 -2.38
CA ASN A 28 -4.96 -16.99 -1.71
C ASN A 28 -3.48 -16.68 -1.42
N ASP A 29 -2.88 -15.78 -2.21
CA ASP A 29 -1.48 -15.37 -2.14
C ASP A 29 -1.21 -14.25 -1.13
N PHE A 30 -2.23 -13.78 -0.39
CA PHE A 30 -2.09 -12.72 0.62
C PHE A 30 -2.38 -13.17 2.04
N LYS A 31 -1.76 -12.47 3.00
CA LYS A 31 -2.04 -12.59 4.43
C LYS A 31 -1.97 -11.23 5.10
N ILE A 32 -3.06 -10.83 5.75
CA ILE A 32 -3.06 -9.63 6.59
C ILE A 32 -2.38 -9.96 7.90
N VAL A 33 -1.29 -9.26 8.21
CA VAL A 33 -0.54 -9.45 9.47
C VAL A 33 -0.80 -8.34 10.47
N TYR A 34 -1.29 -7.18 10.02
CA TYR A 34 -1.61 -6.06 10.87
C TYR A 34 -2.55 -5.07 10.18
N SER A 35 -3.40 -4.42 10.97
CA SER A 35 -4.23 -3.32 10.50
C SER A 35 -4.49 -2.35 11.64
N THR A 36 -4.47 -1.05 11.39
CA THR A 36 -4.80 -0.06 12.42
C THR A 36 -5.38 1.21 11.82
N THR A 37 -6.17 1.94 12.61
CA THR A 37 -6.67 3.27 12.28
C THR A 37 -5.75 4.40 12.78
N LYS A 38 -4.65 4.06 13.47
CA LYS A 38 -3.78 5.05 14.13
C LYS A 38 -2.32 4.82 13.79
N ALA A 39 -1.65 5.86 13.31
CA ALA A 39 -0.23 5.82 12.96
C ALA A 39 0.69 5.43 14.12
N ILE A 40 0.38 5.87 15.34
CA ILE A 40 1.21 5.54 16.51
C ILE A 40 1.27 4.02 16.75
N ASN A 41 0.13 3.34 16.66
CA ASN A 41 0.04 1.90 16.85
C ASN A 41 0.85 1.13 15.78
N LEU A 42 0.86 1.63 14.55
CA LEU A 42 1.67 1.07 13.48
C LEU A 42 3.16 1.18 13.79
N LEU A 43 3.64 2.37 14.18
CA LEU A 43 5.05 2.60 14.48
C LEU A 43 5.54 1.73 15.66
N ASP A 44 4.71 1.59 16.69
CA ASP A 44 5.00 0.74 17.86
C ASP A 44 5.13 -0.75 17.50
N LYS A 45 4.46 -1.20 16.43
CA LYS A 45 4.46 -2.61 15.99
C LYS A 45 5.32 -2.90 14.78
N LEU A 46 5.84 -1.89 14.11
CA LEU A 46 6.52 -2.00 12.83
C LEU A 46 7.75 -2.93 12.89
N ASN A 47 8.48 -2.93 14.01
CA ASN A 47 9.67 -3.76 14.22
C ASN A 47 9.36 -5.18 14.71
N ASP A 48 8.17 -5.40 15.27
CA ASP A 48 7.74 -6.70 15.80
C ASP A 48 7.12 -7.59 14.70
N LEU A 49 6.82 -7.00 13.55
CA LEU A 49 6.03 -7.61 12.50
C LEU A 49 6.84 -7.72 11.22
N PHE A 50 6.74 -8.89 10.57
CA PHE A 50 7.23 -9.03 9.22
C PHE A 50 6.14 -8.65 8.22
N ILE A 51 6.25 -7.44 7.67
CA ILE A 51 5.36 -6.92 6.63
C ILE A 51 6.16 -6.82 5.33
N ASP A 52 5.67 -7.48 4.28
CA ASP A 52 6.25 -7.38 2.93
C ASP A 52 5.73 -6.13 2.22
N ILE A 53 4.42 -5.85 2.37
CA ILE A 53 3.73 -4.70 1.78
C ILE A 53 2.97 -3.94 2.86
N LEU A 54 3.22 -2.65 2.99
CA LEU A 54 2.44 -1.75 3.83
C LEU A 54 1.58 -0.85 2.94
N ILE A 55 0.25 -0.98 3.06
CA ILE A 55 -0.71 -0.10 2.39
C ILE A 55 -1.06 1.03 3.35
N VAL A 56 -0.78 2.26 2.93
CA VAL A 56 -0.89 3.46 3.76
C VAL A 56 -1.88 4.43 3.14
N ASP A 57 -2.95 4.75 3.85
CA ASP A 57 -3.67 5.99 3.58
C ASP A 57 -2.88 7.17 4.14
N ILE A 58 -2.77 8.20 3.31
CA ILE A 58 -2.12 9.46 3.67
C ILE A 58 -3.12 10.61 3.82
N SER A 59 -4.39 10.38 3.49
CA SER A 59 -5.49 11.34 3.65
C SER A 59 -6.03 11.41 5.08
N MET A 60 -5.26 10.96 6.07
CA MET A 60 -5.64 10.98 7.49
C MET A 60 -5.45 12.40 8.08
N PRO A 61 -6.44 12.98 8.76
CA PRO A 61 -6.38 14.35 9.29
C PRO A 61 -5.37 14.47 10.45
N ASP A 62 -5.15 13.40 11.20
CA ASP A 62 -4.30 13.39 12.40
C ASP A 62 -2.80 13.28 12.08
N VAL A 63 -2.44 13.06 10.82
CA VAL A 63 -1.07 12.72 10.44
C VAL A 63 -0.70 13.40 9.14
N ASN A 64 0.41 14.14 9.14
CA ASN A 64 1.05 14.51 7.89
C ASN A 64 1.49 13.21 7.19
N GLY A 65 0.79 12.81 6.13
CA GLY A 65 1.01 11.55 5.43
C GLY A 65 2.46 11.33 4.99
N LEU A 66 3.14 12.37 4.50
CA LEU A 66 4.59 12.30 4.20
C LEU A 66 5.44 12.13 5.46
N GLY A 67 5.04 12.79 6.56
CA GLY A 67 5.64 12.60 7.87
C GLY A 67 5.52 11.15 8.38
N LEU A 68 4.41 10.47 8.11
CA LEU A 68 4.25 9.05 8.42
C LEU A 68 5.21 8.19 7.61
N ILE A 69 5.29 8.38 6.30
CA ILE A 69 6.23 7.65 5.43
C ILE A 69 7.67 7.84 5.91
N HIS A 70 8.05 9.07 6.26
CA HIS A 70 9.38 9.35 6.79
C HIS A 70 9.63 8.64 8.12
N LYS A 71 8.65 8.65 9.04
CA LYS A 71 8.76 7.91 10.31
C LYS A 71 8.88 6.41 10.10
N ILE A 72 8.10 5.81 9.20
CA ILE A 72 8.17 4.38 8.84
C ILE A 72 9.59 4.04 8.35
N LYS A 73 10.15 4.85 7.45
CA LYS A 73 11.53 4.65 6.96
C LYS A 73 12.58 4.79 8.05
N ASN A 74 12.41 5.75 8.97
CA ASN A 74 13.32 5.95 10.10
C ASN A 74 13.30 4.76 11.09
N HIS A 75 12.22 3.98 11.12
CA HIS A 75 12.14 2.73 11.86
C HIS A 75 12.84 1.56 11.14
N ARG A 76 13.60 1.82 10.07
CA ARG A 76 14.30 0.82 9.25
C ARG A 76 13.36 -0.23 8.67
N PHE A 77 12.13 0.17 8.33
CA PHE A 77 11.21 -0.68 7.62
C PHE A 77 11.80 -1.10 6.27
N ILE A 78 11.90 -2.41 6.04
CA ILE A 78 12.50 -3.00 4.83
C ILE A 78 11.48 -3.42 3.77
N GLY A 79 10.19 -3.45 4.13
CA GLY A 79 9.11 -3.79 3.21
C GLY A 79 8.81 -2.65 2.24
N LYS A 80 7.93 -2.91 1.28
CA LYS A 80 7.49 -1.92 0.30
C LYS A 80 6.31 -1.12 0.83
N ILE A 81 6.20 0.13 0.45
CA ILE A 81 5.12 1.04 0.85
C ILE A 81 4.29 1.41 -0.37
N ILE A 82 2.99 1.10 -0.31
CA ILE A 82 2.01 1.49 -1.32
C ILE A 82 1.08 2.52 -0.67
N VAL A 83 0.95 3.68 -1.27
CA VAL A 83 -0.03 4.68 -0.83
C VAL A 83 -1.36 4.39 -1.50
N LEU A 84 -2.45 4.37 -0.73
CA LEU A 84 -3.82 4.23 -1.21
C LEU A 84 -4.66 5.37 -0.64
N SER A 85 -4.95 6.38 -1.46
CA SER A 85 -5.45 7.67 -0.99
C SER A 85 -6.62 8.16 -1.84
N SER A 86 -7.55 8.92 -1.25
CA SER A 86 -8.61 9.61 -2.01
C SER A 86 -8.04 10.75 -2.87
N TYR A 87 -6.83 11.23 -2.55
CA TYR A 87 -6.14 12.27 -3.30
C TYR A 87 -4.68 11.86 -3.54
N ALA A 88 -4.19 11.99 -4.78
CA ALA A 88 -2.81 11.67 -5.14
C ALA A 88 -1.88 12.89 -5.24
N ASN A 89 -2.37 14.08 -4.90
CA ASN A 89 -1.62 15.32 -5.04
C ASN A 89 -0.54 15.43 -3.94
N ASN A 90 0.61 15.99 -4.28
CA ASN A 90 1.71 16.27 -3.35
C ASN A 90 2.39 15.05 -2.70
N ILE A 91 2.24 13.86 -3.28
CA ILE A 91 2.98 12.67 -2.86
C ILE A 91 4.29 12.61 -3.64
N ASP A 92 5.41 12.69 -2.92
CA ASP A 92 6.70 12.40 -3.52
C ASP A 92 6.82 10.89 -3.83
N LYS A 93 6.63 10.55 -5.11
CA LYS A 93 6.72 9.18 -5.62
C LYS A 93 8.12 8.57 -5.49
N SER A 94 9.16 9.36 -5.24
CA SER A 94 10.48 8.82 -4.91
C SER A 94 10.50 8.15 -3.53
N CYS A 95 9.60 8.58 -2.63
CA CYS A 95 9.56 8.11 -1.25
C CYS A 95 8.73 6.85 -1.01
N VAL A 96 7.96 6.38 -2.00
CA VAL A 96 7.08 5.20 -1.88
C VAL A 96 7.24 4.30 -3.10
N ASP A 97 6.77 3.06 -3.04
CA ASP A 97 6.93 2.10 -4.15
C ASP A 97 5.81 2.21 -5.18
N ALA A 98 4.59 2.53 -4.75
CA ALA A 98 3.47 2.86 -5.63
C ALA A 98 2.49 3.82 -4.96
N VAL A 99 1.66 4.47 -5.80
CA VAL A 99 0.57 5.34 -5.38
C VAL A 99 -0.67 4.95 -6.17
N LEU A 100 -1.75 4.63 -5.47
CA LEU A 100 -3.06 4.29 -6.02
C LEU A 100 -4.13 5.21 -5.42
N LEU A 101 -5.19 5.42 -6.18
CA LEU A 101 -6.40 6.07 -5.71
C LEU A 101 -7.33 5.03 -5.06
N LYS A 102 -8.12 5.40 -4.05
CA LYS A 102 -9.06 4.48 -3.37
C LYS A 102 -10.12 3.91 -4.33
N GLU A 103 -10.38 4.58 -5.45
CA GLU A 103 -11.30 4.18 -6.51
C GLU A 103 -10.69 3.14 -7.48
N VAL A 104 -9.44 2.72 -7.25
CA VAL A 104 -8.77 1.70 -8.06
C VAL A 104 -9.60 0.41 -8.13
N ALA A 105 -9.66 -0.19 -9.32
CA ALA A 105 -10.35 -1.46 -9.49
C ALA A 105 -9.66 -2.58 -8.69
N LYS A 106 -10.44 -3.57 -8.22
CA LYS A 106 -9.93 -4.69 -7.40
C LYS A 106 -8.71 -5.36 -8.02
N ASN A 107 -8.81 -5.72 -9.30
CA ASN A 107 -7.72 -6.37 -10.04
C ASN A 107 -6.47 -5.49 -10.12
N GLU A 108 -6.62 -4.21 -10.47
CA GLU A 108 -5.50 -3.26 -10.56
C GLU A 108 -4.77 -3.09 -9.22
N LEU A 109 -5.49 -3.09 -8.10
CA LEU A 109 -4.90 -3.08 -6.76
C LEU A 109 -4.00 -4.31 -6.54
N PHE A 110 -4.54 -5.51 -6.75
CA PHE A 110 -3.78 -6.75 -6.49
C PHE A 110 -2.61 -6.94 -7.47
N ASP A 111 -2.80 -6.60 -8.73
CA ASP A 111 -1.74 -6.66 -9.75
C ASP A 111 -0.61 -5.67 -9.42
N THR A 112 -0.96 -4.48 -8.92
CA THR A 112 0.03 -3.51 -8.44
C THR A 112 0.78 -4.06 -7.23
N ILE A 113 0.08 -4.63 -6.23
CA ILE A 113 0.74 -5.18 -5.04
C ILE A 113 1.70 -6.31 -5.43
N ARG A 114 1.27 -7.25 -6.27
CA ARG A 114 2.11 -8.34 -6.79
C ARG A 114 3.33 -7.79 -7.52
N SER A 115 3.13 -6.82 -8.41
CA SER A 115 4.22 -6.23 -9.19
C SER A 115 5.22 -5.49 -8.31
N VAL A 116 4.76 -4.78 -7.27
CA VAL A 116 5.63 -4.10 -6.30
C VAL A 116 6.40 -5.12 -5.46
N HIS A 117 5.74 -6.17 -4.99
CA HIS A 117 6.35 -7.23 -4.19
C HIS A 117 7.46 -7.96 -4.95
N TYR A 118 7.23 -8.29 -6.23
CA TYR A 118 8.19 -8.98 -7.09
C TYR A 118 9.16 -8.03 -7.81
N GLU A 119 9.16 -6.74 -7.46
CA GLU A 119 10.03 -5.71 -8.05
C GLU A 119 9.92 -5.57 -9.59
N THR A 120 8.77 -5.95 -10.15
CA THR A 120 8.45 -5.77 -11.57
C THR A 120 7.67 -4.49 -11.86
N TYR A 121 7.26 -3.77 -10.80
CA TYR A 121 6.55 -2.51 -10.92
C TYR A 121 7.46 -1.41 -11.48
N LYS A 122 7.18 -1.00 -12.72
CA LYS A 122 7.77 0.21 -13.30
C LYS A 122 6.97 1.39 -12.79
N LYS A 123 7.57 2.24 -11.95
CA LYS A 123 6.99 3.54 -11.57
C LYS A 123 6.67 4.29 -12.87
N LYS A 124 5.39 4.37 -13.24
CA LYS A 124 4.95 5.13 -14.41
C LYS A 124 5.26 6.61 -14.12
N ASP A 125 6.30 7.14 -14.76
CA ASP A 125 6.37 8.56 -15.09
C ASP A 125 5.21 8.86 -16.03
N ARG A 126 4.03 9.11 -15.44
CA ARG A 126 2.81 9.38 -16.19
C ARG A 126 2.80 10.85 -16.61
N LEU A 127 3.73 11.20 -17.49
CA LEU A 127 3.47 12.20 -18.53
C LEU A 127 3.30 11.40 -19.82
N LEU A 128 2.05 11.37 -20.32
CA LEU A 128 1.63 10.84 -21.62
C LEU A 128 1.65 9.30 -21.75
N ASP A 129 0.49 8.66 -21.60
CA ASP A 129 -0.27 8.15 -22.76
C ASP A 129 -1.52 7.41 -22.26
N SER A 130 -2.66 7.75 -22.85
CA SER A 130 -3.99 7.18 -22.60
C SER A 130 -4.27 6.00 -23.53
N SER A 131 -3.22 5.29 -23.90
CA SER A 131 -3.25 4.22 -24.89
C SER A 131 -2.23 3.18 -24.45
N ILE A 132 -2.54 1.89 -24.59
CA ILE A 132 -1.69 0.74 -24.26
C ILE A 132 -1.80 0.25 -22.80
N ILE A 133 -2.88 -0.49 -22.53
CA ILE A 133 -2.79 -1.81 -21.88
C ILE A 133 -3.72 -2.76 -22.64
N TYR A 134 -3.32 -3.09 -23.88
CA TYR A 134 -3.46 -4.46 -24.37
C TYR A 134 -2.05 -4.99 -24.39
N PHE A 135 -1.75 -5.95 -23.51
CA PHE A 135 -0.70 -6.96 -23.59
C PHE A 135 -0.48 -7.44 -22.15
N PHE A 136 -1.13 -8.53 -21.77
CA PHE A 136 -0.46 -9.78 -21.42
C PHE A 136 -1.45 -10.91 -21.68
N PHE A 137 -0.93 -12.00 -22.24
CA PHE A 137 -1.63 -13.19 -22.75
C PHE A 137 -2.56 -13.83 -21.72
#